data_AF-A0A9P5R8T9-F1
#
_entry.id   AF-A0A9P5R8T9-F1
#
_cell.length_a   1.000
_cell.length_b   1.000
_cell.length_c   1.000
_cell.angle_alpha   90.00
_cell.angle_beta   90.00
_cell.angle_gamma   90.00
#
_symmetry.space_group_name_H-M   'P 1'
#
loop_
_entity.id
_entity.type
_entity.pdbx_description
1 polymer ?
#
loop_
_entity_poly.entity_id
_entity_poly.type
_entity_poly.pdbx_seq_one_letter_code
_entity_poly.pdbx_strand_id
1 'polypeptide(L)'
;MDPSKHEANFQTFRLQAVFRQKTTFTSKDEINIVIRRDPTSGRRIVLWHDIVSVFAAARCVQSGETVLPFLMDENSSELLEPHRIEAHPDVVLDVIL
;
A
#
# COMPACT_ATOMS: atom_id res chain seq x y z
N MET A 1 15.80 29.20 -1.68
CA MET A 1 14.57 28.62 -1.13
C MET A 1 14.03 27.67 -2.18
N ASP A 2 14.19 26.39 -1.94
CA ASP A 2 13.82 25.30 -2.85
C ASP A 2 12.30 25.19 -2.88
N PRO A 3 11.63 25.23 -4.05
CA PRO A 3 10.18 25.08 -4.13
C PRO A 3 9.85 23.66 -3.70
N SER A 4 9.43 23.53 -2.44
CA SER A 4 8.65 22.44 -1.88
C SER A 4 8.15 21.47 -2.95
N LYS A 5 8.94 20.42 -3.23
CA LYS A 5 8.41 19.18 -3.78
C LYS A 5 7.27 18.81 -2.84
N HIS A 6 6.04 18.97 -3.30
CA HIS A 6 4.89 18.53 -2.53
C HIS A 6 5.04 17.03 -2.35
N GLU A 7 5.47 16.62 -1.15
CA GLU A 7 5.52 15.22 -0.76
C GLU A 7 4.11 14.66 -0.96
N ALA A 8 3.97 13.63 -1.81
CA ALA A 8 2.64 13.08 -2.07
C ALA A 8 2.08 12.53 -0.76
N ASN A 9 0.87 12.97 -0.40
CA ASN A 9 0.19 12.56 0.82
C ASN A 9 -0.64 11.28 0.62
N PHE A 10 -0.42 10.57 -0.48
CA PHE A 10 -1.14 9.37 -0.83
C PHE A 10 -0.22 8.35 -1.50
N GLN A 11 -0.59 7.08 -1.33
CA GLN A 11 -0.03 5.95 -2.02
C GLN A 11 -1.03 5.52 -3.09
N THR A 12 -0.57 5.42 -4.33
CA THR A 12 -1.38 4.94 -5.43
C THR A 12 -1.31 3.42 -5.50
N PHE A 13 -2.48 2.78 -5.60
CA PHE A 13 -2.66 1.35 -5.74
C PHE A 13 -3.42 1.04 -7.02
N ARG A 14 -3.13 -0.11 -7.62
CA ARG A 14 -3.99 -0.69 -8.66
C ARG A 14 -4.23 -2.16 -8.38
N LEU A 15 -5.34 -2.67 -8.87
CA LEU A 15 -5.67 -4.08 -8.77
C LEU A 15 -4.89 -4.88 -9.82
N GLN A 16 -4.15 -5.90 -9.39
CA GLN A 16 -3.56 -6.89 -10.30
C GLN A 16 -4.36 -8.19 -10.23
N ALA A 17 -5.20 -8.42 -11.25
CA ALA A 17 -5.99 -9.63 -11.36
C ALA A 17 -5.10 -10.82 -11.77
N VAL A 18 -4.57 -11.55 -10.79
CA VAL A 18 -3.76 -12.75 -11.04
C VAL A 18 -4.65 -13.98 -11.27
N PHE A 19 -5.57 -13.95 -12.25
CA PHE A 19 -6.10 -15.18 -12.85
C PHE A 19 -6.50 -14.93 -14.30
N ARG A 20 -6.01 -15.78 -15.21
CA ARG A 20 -6.26 -15.84 -16.66
C ARG A 20 -7.73 -16.06 -17.08
N GLN A 21 -8.72 -15.65 -16.28
CA GLN A 21 -10.13 -15.73 -16.63
C GLN A 21 -10.76 -14.34 -16.63
N LYS A 22 -10.82 -13.77 -17.84
CA LYS A 22 -11.88 -12.92 -18.41
C LYS A 22 -12.80 -12.23 -17.38
N THR A 23 -12.23 -11.40 -16.52
CA THR A 23 -12.97 -10.41 -15.75
C THR A 23 -12.46 -9.05 -16.21
N THR A 24 -13.36 -8.28 -16.80
CA THR A 24 -13.08 -6.99 -17.43
C THR A 24 -12.90 -5.93 -16.36
N PHE A 25 -11.86 -6.04 -15.53
CA PHE A 25 -11.38 -4.90 -14.75
C PHE A 25 -10.46 -4.12 -15.66
N THR A 26 -11.00 -3.08 -16.28
CA THR A 26 -10.17 -2.15 -17.04
C THR A 26 -9.16 -1.54 -16.07
N SER A 27 -7.88 -1.55 -16.46
CA SER A 27 -6.71 -1.00 -15.77
C SER A 27 -6.76 0.53 -15.58
N LYS A 28 -7.93 1.09 -15.26
CA LYS A 28 -8.23 2.52 -15.19
C LYS A 28 -8.41 3.07 -13.77
N ASP A 29 -8.47 2.20 -12.75
CA ASP A 29 -8.80 2.63 -11.39
C ASP A 29 -7.58 2.52 -10.49
N GLU A 30 -6.61 3.41 -10.72
CA GLU A 30 -5.62 3.74 -9.71
C GLU A 30 -6.34 4.42 -8.54
N ILE A 31 -6.22 3.84 -7.35
CA ILE A 31 -6.83 4.36 -6.13
C ILE A 31 -5.74 4.96 -5.24
N ASN A 32 -5.94 6.22 -4.86
CA ASN A 32 -5.07 6.91 -3.92
C ASN A 32 -5.59 6.70 -2.50
N ILE A 33 -4.76 6.09 -1.65
CA ILE A 33 -5.04 5.93 -0.22
C ILE A 33 -4.08 6.83 0.56
N VAL A 34 -4.60 7.54 1.56
CA VAL A 34 -3.85 8.53 2.34
C VAL A 34 -2.66 7.89 3.05
N ILE A 35 -1.49 8.50 2.92
CA ILE A 35 -0.29 8.17 3.68
C ILE A 35 -0.39 8.82 5.05
N ARG A 36 -0.11 8.02 6.10
CA ARG A 36 -0.02 8.47 7.48
C ARG A 36 1.43 8.40 7.95
N ARG A 37 1.76 9.13 9.01
CA ARG A 37 3.02 8.90 9.73
C ARG A 37 2.75 7.96 10.88
N ASP A 38 3.53 6.88 10.95
CA ASP A 38 3.53 5.97 12.08
C ASP A 38 4.01 6.75 13.33
N PRO A 39 3.23 6.78 14.42
CA PRO A 39 3.53 7.62 15.57
C PRO A 39 4.77 7.15 16.35
N THR A 40 5.20 5.90 16.16
CA THR A 40 6.33 5.31 16.89
C THR A 40 7.64 5.51 16.14
N SER A 41 7.65 5.17 14.85
CA SER A 41 8.84 5.18 14.00
C SER A 41 8.98 6.45 13.14
N GLY A 42 7.92 7.25 13.03
CA GLY A 42 7.86 8.39 12.11
C GLY A 42 7.78 8.01 10.62
N ARG A 43 7.78 6.70 10.31
CA ARG A 43 7.74 6.20 8.92
C ARG A 43 6.42 6.55 8.25
N ARG A 44 6.47 6.73 6.93
CA ARG A 44 5.28 6.90 6.10
C ARG A 44 4.65 5.54 5.85
N ILE A 45 3.37 5.41 6.17
CA ILE A 45 2.66 4.14 6.17
C ILE A 45 1.30 4.26 5.51
N VAL A 46 0.80 3.12 5.04
CA VAL A 46 -0.61 2.92 4.69
C VAL A 46 -1.16 1.83 5.60
N LEU A 47 -2.33 2.07 6.20
CA LEU A 47 -3.00 1.08 7.04
C LEU A 47 -3.63 0.00 6.16
N TRP A 48 -3.44 -1.26 6.54
CA TRP A 48 -4.04 -2.39 5.83
C TRP A 48 -5.57 -2.33 5.78
N HIS A 49 -6.19 -1.83 6.85
CA HIS A 49 -7.64 -1.61 6.90
C HIS A 49 -8.14 -0.67 5.79
N ASP A 50 -7.40 0.41 5.51
CA ASP A 50 -7.76 1.36 4.46
C ASP A 50 -7.65 0.68 3.07
N ILE A 51 -6.67 -0.20 2.87
CA ILE A 51 -6.52 -1.01 1.63
C ILE A 51 -7.70 -1.98 1.47
N VAL A 52 -8.01 -2.78 2.48
CA VAL A 52 -9.11 -3.77 2.42
C VAL A 52 -10.48 -3.10 2.29
N SER A 53 -10.65 -1.87 2.79
CA SER A 53 -11.90 -1.11 2.61
C SER A 53 -12.21 -0.82 1.13
N VAL A 54 -11.18 -0.71 0.29
CA VAL A 54 -11.29 -0.49 -1.15
C VAL A 54 -11.23 -1.81 -1.90
N PHE A 55 -10.32 -2.70 -1.50
CA PHE A 55 -10.05 -3.99 -2.12
C PHE A 55 -10.42 -5.11 -1.14
N ALA A 56 -11.72 -5.39 -1.01
CA ALA A 56 -12.26 -6.29 0.02
C ALA A 56 -11.63 -7.69 0.07
N ALA A 57 -11.12 -8.19 -1.06
CA ALA A 57 -10.47 -9.49 -1.16
C ALA A 57 -8.93 -9.41 -1.17
N ALA A 58 -8.33 -8.27 -0.84
CA ALA A 58 -6.87 -8.10 -0.86
C ALA A 58 -6.17 -9.13 0.04
N ARG A 59 -5.17 -9.82 -0.52
CA ARG A 59 -4.31 -10.79 0.16
C ARG A 59 -2.93 -10.22 0.46
N CYS A 60 -2.37 -9.49 -0.49
CA CYS A 60 -1.08 -8.83 -0.32
C CYS A 60 -0.92 -7.65 -1.28
N VAL A 61 0.14 -6.88 -1.04
CA VAL A 61 0.59 -5.78 -1.89
C VAL A 61 1.93 -6.16 -2.50
N GLN A 62 2.13 -5.80 -3.76
CA GLN A 62 3.36 -6.04 -4.51
C GLN A 62 3.91 -4.75 -5.11
N SER A 63 5.23 -4.72 -5.26
CA SER A 63 5.95 -3.77 -6.10
C SER A 63 6.70 -4.57 -7.16
N GLY A 64 6.18 -4.59 -8.39
CA GLY A 64 6.68 -5.49 -9.43
C GLY A 64 6.50 -6.95 -9.02
N GLU A 65 7.59 -7.70 -8.90
CA GLU A 65 7.56 -9.14 -8.53
C GLU A 65 7.78 -9.38 -7.02
N THR A 66 7.88 -8.32 -6.21
CA THR A 66 8.17 -8.43 -4.77
C THR A 66 6.92 -8.16 -3.93
N VAL A 67 6.58 -9.08 -3.03
CA VAL A 67 5.54 -8.86 -2.01
C VAL A 67 6.08 -7.94 -0.92
N LEU A 68 5.36 -6.88 -0.62
CA LEU A 68 5.70 -5.97 0.46
C LEU A 68 5.22 -6.56 1.80
N PRO A 69 6.12 -6.73 2.77
CA PRO A 69 5.75 -7.26 4.08
C PRO A 69 5.00 -6.21 4.91
N PHE A 70 4.21 -6.67 5.87
CA PHE A 70 3.74 -5.81 6.94
C PHE A 70 4.91 -5.38 7.83
N LEU A 71 4.80 -4.16 8.39
CA LEU A 71 5.79 -3.68 9.33
C LEU A 71 5.77 -4.52 10.61
N MET A 72 6.97 -4.86 11.07
CA MET A 72 7.20 -5.59 12.32
C MET A 72 7.71 -4.65 13.40
N ASP A 73 7.44 -5.00 14.64
CA ASP A 73 8.08 -4.39 15.80
C ASP A 73 9.56 -4.78 15.80
N GLU A 74 10.41 -3.76 15.86
CA GLU A 74 11.85 -3.88 15.87
C GLU A 74 12.37 -4.68 17.08
N ASN A 75 11.59 -4.76 18.16
CA ASN A 75 12.00 -5.41 19.41
C ASN A 75 11.48 -6.84 19.57
N SER A 76 10.39 -7.22 18.90
CA SER A 76 9.69 -8.49 19.16
C SER A 76 9.56 -9.40 17.94
N SER A 77 9.93 -8.95 16.73
CA SER A 77 9.67 -9.66 15.47
C SER A 77 8.18 -9.97 15.23
N GLU A 78 7.28 -9.37 16.01
CA GLU A 78 5.84 -9.48 15.85
C GLU A 78 5.33 -8.45 14.84
N LEU A 79 4.21 -8.76 14.18
CA LEU A 79 3.55 -7.81 13.29
C LEU A 79 2.97 -6.66 14.11
N LEU A 80 3.16 -5.43 13.62
CA LEU A 80 2.58 -4.27 14.27
C LEU A 80 1.07 -4.24 14.06
N GLU A 81 0.32 -4.11 15.15
CA GLU A 81 -1.11 -3.81 15.11
C GLU A 81 -1.37 -2.29 15.29
N PRO A 82 -2.29 -1.68 14.51
CA PRO A 82 -2.94 -2.24 13.34
C PRO A 82 -1.95 -2.52 12.21
N HIS A 83 -2.18 -3.60 11.45
CA HIS A 83 -1.39 -3.96 10.27
C HIS A 83 -1.20 -2.78 9.31
N ARG A 84 0.03 -2.62 8.83
CA ARG A 84 0.44 -1.50 7.97
C ARG A 84 1.65 -1.84 7.14
N ILE A 85 1.76 -1.21 5.97
CA ILE A 85 2.91 -1.31 5.07
C ILE A 85 3.60 0.05 4.97
N GLU A 86 4.88 0.04 4.59
CA GLU A 86 5.59 1.26 4.24
C GLU A 86 5.05 1.87 2.93
N ALA A 87 4.98 3.21 2.89
CA ALA A 87 4.51 3.93 1.74
C ALA A 87 5.65 4.30 0.78
N HIS A 88 5.40 4.10 -0.51
CA HIS A 88 6.25 4.42 -1.65
C HIS A 88 5.49 5.37 -2.60
N PRO A 89 5.31 6.65 -2.23
CA PRO A 89 4.42 7.60 -2.92
C PRO A 89 4.70 7.80 -4.42
N ASP A 90 5.92 7.54 -4.87
CA ASP A 90 6.34 7.71 -6.26
C ASP A 90 6.15 6.44 -7.11
N VAL A 91 5.57 5.38 -6.53
CA VAL A 91 5.37 4.07 -7.16
C VAL A 91 3.90 3.68 -7.07
N VAL A 92 3.35 3.13 -8.15
CA VAL A 92 2.04 2.47 -8.11
C VAL A 92 2.22 1.05 -7.60
N LEU A 93 1.56 0.73 -6.49
CA LEU A 93 1.62 -0.60 -5.89
C LEU A 93 0.48 -1.49 -6.39
N ASP A 94 0.78 -2.77 -6.59
CA ASP A 94 -0.18 -3.76 -7.06
C ASP A 94 -0.86 -4.44 -5.87
N VAL A 95 -2.20 -4.49 -5.86
CA VAL A 95 -2.98 -5.24 -4.88
C VAL A 95 -3.40 -6.57 -5.49
N ILE A 96 -3.10 -7.66 -4.80
CA ILE A 96 -3.44 -9.03 -5.20
C ILE A 96 -4.68 -9.48 -4.43
N LEU A 97 -5.67 -10.06 -5.11
CA LEU A 97 -6.88 -10.65 -4.52
C LEU A 97 -6.75 -12.12 -4.13
#